data_AF-A0A2V8QA67-F1
#
_entry.id   AF-A0A2V8QA67-F1
#
_cell.length_a   1.000
_cell.length_b   1.000
_cell.length_c   1.000
_cell.angle_alpha   90.00
_cell.angle_beta   90.00
_cell.angle_gamma   90.00
#
_symmetry.space_group_name_H-M   'P 1'
#
loop_
_entity.id
_entity.type
_entity.pdbx_description
1 polymer ?
#
loop_
_entity_poly.entity_id
_entity_poly.type
_entity_poly.pdbx_seq_one_letter_code
_entity_poly.pdbx_strand_id
1 'polypeptide(L)'
;MGQTGSCGKSPTKKTSPATNKSAQSNAPNSTPSPLISISTEDDQNMNRNKAQTINPSSKTEWGGDHVRLVMSDGGADLEFDCAHGEITEPLVANSEGNFNVHGTFTREAGPVLSTGGPAPRPVSYVGQIVNDKMSFKIQLTDPDQTTETFNLTRGGSGRLWKCR
;
A
#
# COMPACT_ATOMS: atom_id res chain seq x y z
N MET A 1 1.53 -58.67 -2.99
CA MET A 1 0.60 -58.81 -1.85
C MET A 1 0.88 -57.64 -0.92
N GLY A 2 0.06 -56.59 -0.96
CA GLY A 2 0.26 -55.35 -0.20
C GLY A 2 -1.04 -54.54 -0.26
N GLN A 3 -1.53 -54.15 0.91
CA GLN A 3 -2.95 -53.98 1.21
C GLN A 3 -3.53 -52.61 0.81
N THR A 4 -4.81 -52.66 0.48
CA THR A 4 -5.75 -51.55 0.26
C THR A 4 -6.23 -50.94 1.58
N GLY A 5 -6.45 -49.62 1.60
CA GLY A 5 -7.20 -48.86 2.62
C GLY A 5 -6.95 -47.36 2.38
N SER A 6 -7.90 -46.42 2.45
CA SER A 6 -9.17 -46.40 3.15
C SER A 6 -10.11 -45.37 2.51
N CYS A 7 -11.40 -45.72 2.41
CA CYS A 7 -12.49 -44.87 1.95
C CYS A 7 -13.25 -44.36 3.18
N GLY A 8 -13.30 -43.04 3.37
CA GLY A 8 -14.02 -42.39 4.46
C GLY A 8 -15.25 -41.64 3.96
N LYS A 9 -16.44 -42.27 4.09
CA LYS A 9 -17.74 -41.59 4.01
C LYS A 9 -18.09 -41.00 5.38
N SER A 10 -18.76 -39.85 5.41
CA SER A 10 -19.57 -39.44 6.55
C SER A 10 -20.93 -38.88 6.08
N PRO A 11 -22.00 -39.02 6.89
CA PRO A 11 -23.38 -38.96 6.41
C PRO A 11 -24.19 -37.74 6.90
N THR A 12 -25.14 -37.32 6.04
CA THR A 12 -26.52 -36.83 6.27
C THR A 12 -26.88 -36.00 7.54
N LYS A 13 -27.65 -34.90 7.41
CA LYS A 13 -29.14 -34.82 7.37
C LYS A 13 -29.74 -33.48 7.90
N LYS A 14 -30.92 -33.11 7.34
CA LYS A 14 -32.03 -32.23 7.84
C LYS A 14 -31.85 -30.71 7.66
N THR A 15 -32.65 -29.96 6.89
CA THR A 15 -34.12 -29.77 6.75
C THR A 15 -34.70 -28.67 7.66
N SER A 16 -35.18 -27.61 6.99
CA SER A 16 -36.38 -26.79 7.24
C SER A 16 -36.27 -25.34 7.76
N PRO A 17 -37.26 -24.48 7.38
CA PRO A 17 -37.16 -23.02 7.29
C PRO A 17 -37.86 -22.29 8.45
N ALA A 18 -37.59 -20.99 8.63
CA ALA A 18 -38.39 -20.12 9.48
C ALA A 18 -38.50 -18.70 8.89
N THR A 19 -39.69 -18.41 8.38
CA THR A 19 -40.28 -17.10 8.12
C THR A 19 -40.37 -16.30 9.41
N ASN A 20 -39.96 -15.02 9.42
CA ASN A 20 -40.41 -14.07 10.43
C ASN A 20 -40.97 -12.81 9.75
N LYS A 21 -42.22 -12.52 10.07
CA LYS A 21 -43.06 -11.46 9.53
C LYS A 21 -43.44 -10.52 10.69
N SER A 22 -43.41 -9.23 10.40
CA SER A 22 -44.22 -8.14 10.99
C SER A 22 -43.97 -7.64 12.42
N ALA A 23 -43.75 -6.31 12.43
CA ALA A 23 -44.48 -5.30 13.17
C ALA A 23 -44.02 -4.94 14.59
N GLN A 24 -43.55 -3.69 14.71
CA GLN A 24 -43.86 -2.88 15.88
C GLN A 24 -44.15 -1.44 15.43
N SER A 25 -45.42 -1.07 15.59
CA SER A 25 -45.94 0.29 15.53
C SER A 25 -45.57 1.05 16.81
N ASN A 26 -45.44 2.39 16.72
CA ASN A 26 -46.20 3.38 17.51
C ASN A 26 -45.64 4.80 17.24
N ALA A 27 -46.51 5.72 16.85
CA ALA A 27 -46.29 7.17 16.69
C ALA A 27 -46.73 7.92 17.98
N PRO A 28 -46.93 9.25 18.01
CA PRO A 28 -46.31 10.40 17.31
C PRO A 28 -45.73 11.43 18.31
N ASN A 29 -44.92 12.41 17.88
CA ASN A 29 -45.03 13.74 18.51
C ASN A 29 -44.64 14.86 17.56
N SER A 30 -45.42 15.93 17.66
CA SER A 30 -45.60 17.01 16.70
C SER A 30 -44.52 18.08 16.76
N THR A 31 -44.31 18.69 15.60
CA THR A 31 -43.64 19.97 15.29
C THR A 31 -44.05 21.11 16.26
N PRO A 32 -43.24 22.17 16.40
CA PRO A 32 -43.34 23.30 15.45
C PRO A 32 -42.02 23.98 15.06
N SER A 33 -41.94 24.43 13.80
CA SER A 33 -41.01 25.46 13.31
C SER A 33 -41.50 26.87 13.73
N PRO A 34 -40.64 27.90 13.70
CA PRO A 34 -40.64 28.76 12.51
C PRO A 34 -39.26 29.30 12.06
N LEU A 35 -39.09 29.27 10.73
CA LEU A 35 -38.57 30.31 9.82
C LEU A 35 -37.44 31.24 10.30
N ILE A 36 -36.21 30.96 9.84
CA ILE A 36 -35.38 32.00 9.22
C ILE A 36 -35.22 31.63 7.74
N SER A 37 -35.73 32.51 6.89
CA SER A 37 -35.46 32.53 5.46
C SER A 37 -34.28 33.45 5.23
N ILE A 38 -33.16 32.91 4.79
CA ILE A 38 -32.17 33.68 4.02
C ILE A 38 -31.79 32.86 2.78
N SER A 39 -32.36 33.35 1.68
CA SER A 39 -31.89 33.44 0.31
C SER A 39 -30.79 32.47 -0.17
N THR A 40 -31.18 31.73 -1.19
CA THR A 40 -30.36 31.00 -2.15
C THR A 40 -29.34 31.92 -2.84
N GLU A 41 -28.05 31.64 -2.64
CA GLU A 41 -26.92 32.09 -3.47
C GLU A 41 -25.87 30.95 -3.39
N ASP A 42 -25.90 29.99 -4.31
CA ASP A 42 -24.96 29.91 -5.43
C ASP A 42 -23.49 29.84 -4.97
N ASP A 43 -22.96 28.62 -4.83
CA ASP A 43 -21.74 28.19 -5.54
C ASP A 43 -21.49 26.69 -5.28
N GLN A 44 -21.88 25.87 -6.26
CA GLN A 44 -21.41 24.49 -6.39
C GLN A 44 -19.93 24.49 -6.78
N ASN A 45 -19.02 24.81 -5.86
CA ASN A 45 -17.58 24.59 -6.08
C ASN A 45 -17.22 23.12 -5.80
N MET A 46 -17.53 22.25 -6.75
CA MET A 46 -16.91 20.94 -6.86
C MET A 46 -15.44 21.10 -7.27
N ASN A 47 -14.54 21.43 -6.33
CA ASN A 47 -13.10 21.33 -6.56
C ASN A 47 -12.26 21.26 -5.27
N ARG A 48 -12.08 20.05 -4.73
CA ARG A 48 -10.74 19.53 -4.36
C ARG A 48 -10.81 18.03 -4.01
N ASN A 49 -10.82 17.25 -5.07
CA ASN A 49 -9.89 16.15 -5.31
C ASN A 49 -9.54 15.24 -4.14
N LYS A 50 -10.18 14.06 -4.21
CA LYS A 50 -9.62 12.74 -3.91
C LYS A 50 -9.54 12.40 -2.41
N ALA A 51 -10.53 11.61 -2.00
CA ALA A 51 -10.60 10.82 -0.77
C ALA A 51 -9.25 10.59 -0.11
N GLN A 52 -8.88 11.47 0.81
CA GLN A 52 -7.85 11.18 1.79
C GLN A 52 -8.56 10.72 3.06
N THR A 53 -9.06 9.48 3.00
CA THR A 53 -9.42 8.74 4.20
C THR A 53 -8.14 8.63 5.04
N ILE A 54 -8.05 9.42 6.11
CA ILE A 54 -6.94 9.36 7.06
C ILE A 54 -7.13 8.10 7.91
N ASN A 55 -6.88 6.93 7.32
CA ASN A 55 -6.45 5.78 8.11
C ASN A 55 -4.96 6.04 8.42
N PRO A 56 -4.56 6.20 9.70
CA PRO A 56 -3.15 6.30 10.04
C PRO A 56 -2.54 4.91 9.90
N SER A 57 -2.35 4.44 8.66
CA SER A 57 -1.26 3.51 8.38
C SER A 57 0.00 4.24 8.83
N SER A 58 0.77 3.61 9.71
CA SER A 58 1.89 4.25 10.39
C SER A 58 3.04 4.47 9.39
N LYS A 59 2.88 5.45 8.52
CA LYS A 59 3.84 5.71 7.45
C LYS A 59 5.08 6.35 8.05
N THR A 60 6.21 5.70 7.84
CA THR A 60 7.51 6.21 8.24
C THR A 60 8.28 6.62 6.99
N GLU A 61 8.61 7.91 6.91
CA GLU A 61 9.43 8.43 5.82
C GLU A 61 10.92 8.25 6.11
N TRP A 62 11.67 7.90 5.07
CA TRP A 62 13.11 7.75 5.07
C TRP A 62 13.67 8.53 3.88
N GLY A 63 14.65 9.39 4.14
CA GLY A 63 15.25 10.23 3.12
C GLY A 63 16.75 10.03 3.04
N GLY A 64 17.26 9.90 1.82
CA GLY A 64 18.68 9.86 1.51
C GLY A 64 19.01 10.72 0.30
N ASP A 65 20.28 10.70 -0.10
CA ASP A 65 20.69 11.27 -1.38
C ASP A 65 20.27 10.30 -2.50
N HIS A 66 19.66 10.83 -3.56
CA HIS A 66 19.15 10.06 -4.71
C HIS A 66 18.01 9.07 -4.42
N VAL A 67 17.50 9.05 -3.18
CA VAL A 67 16.43 8.12 -2.77
C VAL A 67 15.49 8.71 -1.71
N ARG A 68 14.22 8.40 -1.85
CA ARG A 68 13.19 8.56 -0.83
C ARG A 68 12.45 7.24 -0.66
N LEU A 69 12.15 6.86 0.57
CA LEU A 69 11.38 5.67 0.89
C LEU A 69 10.26 6.03 1.86
N VAL A 70 9.06 5.54 1.59
CA VAL A 70 7.90 5.65 2.49
C VAL A 70 7.50 4.25 2.90
N MET A 71 7.80 3.90 4.15
CA MET A 71 7.51 2.60 4.72
C MET A 71 6.09 2.59 5.31
N SER A 72 5.33 1.54 5.06
CA SER A 72 4.00 1.29 5.60
C SER A 72 3.92 -0.10 6.22
N ASP A 73 2.84 -0.41 6.95
CA ASP A 73 2.67 -1.71 7.61
C ASP A 73 2.69 -2.92 6.66
N GLY A 74 2.31 -2.73 5.39
CA GLY A 74 2.22 -3.79 4.39
C GLY A 74 3.32 -3.78 3.31
N GLY A 75 4.24 -2.82 3.34
CA GLY A 75 5.14 -2.59 2.21
C GLY A 75 5.90 -1.27 2.28
N ALA A 76 6.53 -0.88 1.18
CA ALA A 76 7.16 0.43 1.07
C ALA A 76 7.20 0.93 -0.36
N ASP A 77 7.05 2.25 -0.52
CA ASP A 77 7.22 2.94 -1.80
C ASP A 77 8.62 3.56 -1.85
N LEU A 78 9.34 3.38 -2.96
CA LEU A 78 10.66 3.95 -3.19
C LEU A 78 10.65 4.86 -4.41
N GLU A 79 11.22 6.04 -4.26
CA GLU A 79 11.47 6.98 -5.35
C GLU A 79 12.97 7.19 -5.48
N PHE A 80 13.46 7.08 -6.70
CA PHE A 80 14.83 7.39 -7.09
C PHE A 80 14.82 8.52 -8.11
N ASP A 81 16.01 9.03 -8.42
CA ASP A 81 16.21 10.07 -9.44
C ASP A 81 15.57 9.73 -10.79
N CYS A 82 15.75 8.50 -11.26
CA CYS A 82 15.32 8.09 -12.60
C CYS A 82 14.59 6.75 -12.57
N ALA A 83 14.02 6.40 -11.42
CA ALA A 83 13.31 5.15 -11.21
C ALA A 83 12.36 5.28 -10.03
N HIS A 84 11.42 4.36 -9.93
CA HIS A 84 10.65 4.11 -8.73
C HIS A 84 10.63 2.61 -8.45
N GLY A 85 10.33 2.25 -7.21
CA GLY A 85 10.20 0.89 -6.78
C GLY A 85 9.07 0.73 -5.77
N GLU A 86 8.58 -0.51 -5.66
CA GLU A 86 7.54 -0.87 -4.71
C GLU A 86 7.94 -2.17 -4.02
N ILE A 87 7.80 -2.20 -2.70
CA ILE A 87 7.96 -3.40 -1.88
C ILE A 87 6.55 -3.81 -1.46
N THR A 88 6.10 -4.96 -1.93
CA THR A 88 4.73 -5.46 -1.71
C THR A 88 4.60 -6.34 -0.47
N GLU A 89 5.68 -6.48 0.29
CA GLU A 89 5.74 -7.27 1.53
C GLU A 89 6.20 -6.41 2.72
N PRO A 90 5.82 -6.76 3.95
CA PRO A 90 6.26 -6.04 5.13
C PRO A 90 7.79 -6.05 5.27
N LEU A 91 8.40 -4.87 5.35
CA LEU A 91 9.85 -4.74 5.56
C LEU A 91 10.18 -4.98 7.03
N VAL A 92 10.49 -6.24 7.36
CA VAL A 92 10.87 -6.66 8.71
C VAL A 92 12.36 -6.98 8.74
N ALA A 93 13.10 -6.25 9.58
CA ALA A 93 14.49 -6.52 9.86
C ALA A 93 14.64 -7.63 10.93
N ASN A 94 15.68 -8.45 10.80
CA ASN A 94 16.04 -9.47 11.79
C ASN A 94 16.68 -8.84 13.05
N SER A 95 17.08 -9.67 14.02
CA SER A 95 17.72 -9.21 15.27
C SER A 95 19.04 -8.43 15.07
N GLU A 96 19.71 -8.61 13.94
CA GLU A 96 20.93 -7.89 13.55
C GLU A 96 20.62 -6.61 12.75
N GLY A 97 19.34 -6.32 12.51
CA GLY A 97 18.87 -5.20 11.71
C GLY A 97 18.87 -5.47 10.21
N ASN A 98 19.26 -6.66 9.75
CA ASN A 98 19.30 -6.98 8.33
C ASN A 98 17.92 -7.33 7.77
N PHE A 99 17.66 -6.94 6.53
CA PHE A 99 16.44 -7.30 5.81
C PHE A 99 16.77 -7.73 4.38
N ASN A 100 15.92 -8.60 3.85
CA ASN A 100 15.90 -9.00 2.45
C ASN A 100 14.44 -9.18 2.06
N VAL A 101 13.94 -8.30 1.20
CA VAL A 101 12.54 -8.27 0.78
C VAL A 101 12.44 -8.15 -0.73
N HIS A 102 11.41 -8.78 -1.30
CA HIS A 102 11.15 -8.69 -2.73
C HIS A 102 10.33 -7.44 -3.05
N GLY A 103 10.55 -6.94 -4.25
CA GLY A 103 9.75 -5.86 -4.78
C GLY A 103 9.96 -5.68 -6.26
N THR A 104 9.53 -4.52 -6.76
CA THR A 104 9.67 -4.12 -8.14
C THR A 104 10.56 -2.91 -8.26
N PHE A 105 11.21 -2.78 -9.42
CA PHE A 105 11.99 -1.62 -9.81
C PHE A 105 11.64 -1.26 -11.25
N THR A 106 11.22 -0.03 -11.45
CA THR A 106 10.82 0.51 -12.74
C THR A 106 11.69 1.73 -13.03
N ARG A 107 12.54 1.64 -14.05
CA ARG A 107 13.30 2.82 -14.52
C ARG A 107 12.35 3.75 -15.25
N GLU A 108 12.33 5.01 -14.85
CA GLU A 108 11.62 6.06 -15.57
C GLU A 108 12.44 6.43 -16.81
N ALA A 109 11.95 6.07 -17.99
CA ALA A 109 12.44 6.59 -19.25
C ALA A 109 11.65 7.87 -19.61
N GLY A 110 12.22 8.72 -20.48
CA GLY A 110 11.56 9.93 -21.01
C GLY A 110 10.17 9.66 -21.61
N PRO A 111 9.50 10.70 -22.17
CA PRO A 111 8.04 10.79 -22.31
C PRO A 111 7.37 9.44 -22.54
N VAL A 112 6.60 9.00 -21.53
CA VAL A 112 5.82 7.75 -21.58
C VAL A 112 4.98 7.75 -22.85
N LEU A 113 5.39 6.95 -23.83
CA LEU A 113 4.57 6.70 -25.00
C LEU A 113 3.25 6.10 -24.49
N SER A 114 2.12 6.59 -24.97
CA SER A 114 0.77 6.14 -24.56
C SER A 114 0.53 4.64 -24.77
N THR A 115 1.52 3.91 -25.31
CA THR A 115 1.52 2.48 -25.60
C THR A 115 2.11 1.61 -24.48
N GLY A 116 2.45 2.19 -23.32
CA GLY A 116 2.88 1.44 -22.14
C GLY A 116 4.20 1.98 -21.61
N GLY A 117 4.19 2.38 -20.34
CA GLY A 117 5.40 2.78 -19.64
C GLY A 117 6.41 1.63 -19.50
N PRO A 118 7.61 1.94 -19.00
CA PRO A 118 8.61 0.93 -18.68
C PRO A 118 8.01 -0.14 -17.75
N ALA A 119 8.26 -1.41 -18.07
CA ALA A 119 7.72 -2.52 -17.30
C ALA A 119 8.47 -2.68 -15.96
N PRO A 120 7.76 -2.96 -14.84
CA PRO A 120 8.39 -3.23 -13.56
C PRO A 120 9.22 -4.51 -13.63
N ARG A 121 10.43 -4.47 -13.07
CA ARG A 121 11.34 -5.62 -12.98
C ARG A 121 11.37 -6.16 -11.55
N PRO A 122 11.33 -7.49 -11.34
CA PRO A 122 11.45 -8.07 -10.01
C PRO A 122 12.87 -7.90 -9.45
N VAL A 123 12.96 -7.42 -8.21
CA VAL A 123 14.21 -7.15 -7.50
C VAL A 123 14.15 -7.62 -6.05
N SER A 124 15.31 -7.79 -5.44
CA SER A 124 15.46 -8.00 -3.99
C SER A 124 16.17 -6.80 -3.36
N TYR A 125 15.50 -6.15 -2.40
CA TYR A 125 16.06 -5.09 -1.58
C TYR A 125 16.74 -5.70 -0.37
N VAL A 126 18.07 -5.58 -0.30
CA VAL A 126 18.86 -6.16 0.79
C VAL A 126 19.61 -5.06 1.50
N GLY A 127 19.45 -5.01 2.81
CA GLY A 127 20.01 -3.92 3.60
C GLY A 127 20.07 -4.20 5.08
N GLN A 128 20.34 -3.13 5.82
CA GLN A 128 20.36 -3.11 7.26
C GLN A 128 19.75 -1.82 7.77
N ILE A 129 19.04 -1.90 8.90
CA ILE A 129 18.53 -0.77 9.66
C ILE A 129 19.26 -0.78 11.01
N VAL A 130 19.98 0.30 11.29
CA VAL A 130 20.71 0.50 12.55
C VAL A 130 20.30 1.84 13.13
N ASN A 131 19.57 1.81 14.25
CA ASN A 131 18.92 2.98 14.86
C ASN A 131 17.97 3.69 13.86
N ASP A 132 18.29 4.92 13.49
CA ASP A 132 17.55 5.75 12.53
C ASP A 132 18.22 5.80 11.16
N LYS A 133 19.19 4.93 10.89
CA LYS A 133 19.88 4.84 9.60
C LYS A 133 19.53 3.53 8.91
N MET A 134 19.17 3.62 7.64
CA MET A 134 18.92 2.49 6.77
C MET A 134 19.93 2.51 5.64
N SER A 135 20.57 1.38 5.37
CA SER A 135 21.50 1.23 4.26
C SER A 135 21.08 0.01 3.46
N PHE A 136 20.83 0.16 2.16
CA PHE A 136 20.38 -0.95 1.32
C PHE A 136 20.94 -0.91 -0.10
N LYS A 137 20.91 -2.06 -0.76
CA LYS A 137 21.23 -2.26 -2.17
C LYS A 137 20.07 -2.99 -2.86
N ILE A 138 19.90 -2.72 -4.14
CA ILE A 138 18.86 -3.33 -4.99
C ILE A 138 19.53 -4.43 -5.80
N GLN A 139 19.12 -5.69 -5.67
CA GLN A 139 19.62 -6.79 -6.49
C GLN A 139 18.60 -7.12 -7.57
N LEU A 140 18.95 -6.85 -8.83
CA LEU A 140 18.13 -7.26 -9.97
C LEU A 140 18.29 -8.77 -10.21
N THR A 141 17.19 -9.42 -10.57
CA THR A 141 17.16 -10.87 -10.88
C THR A 141 17.75 -11.17 -12.27
N ASP A 142 17.95 -10.14 -13.09
CA ASP A 142 18.54 -10.18 -14.44
C ASP A 142 19.93 -9.51 -14.44
N PRO A 143 20.80 -9.78 -15.43
CA PRO A 143 22.18 -9.25 -15.47
C PRO A 143 22.34 -7.73 -15.63
N ASP A 144 21.27 -6.93 -15.52
CA ASP A 144 21.34 -5.46 -15.58
C ASP A 144 21.48 -4.89 -14.17
N GLN A 145 22.75 -4.83 -13.75
CA GLN A 145 23.29 -4.58 -12.41
C GLN A 145 22.76 -3.29 -11.74
N THR A 146 22.29 -3.42 -10.51
CA THR A 146 22.40 -2.33 -9.52
C THR A 146 23.07 -2.92 -8.27
N THR A 147 24.11 -2.26 -7.77
CA THR A 147 24.86 -2.67 -6.57
C THR A 147 25.42 -1.44 -5.87
N GLU A 148 24.71 -0.33 -6.02
CA GLU A 148 25.00 0.90 -5.27
C GLU A 148 24.32 0.79 -3.90
N THR A 149 25.00 1.32 -2.89
CA THR A 149 24.48 1.34 -1.51
C THR A 149 23.84 2.69 -1.26
N PHE A 150 22.54 2.67 -1.00
CA PHE A 150 21.77 3.83 -0.62
C PHE A 150 21.76 3.98 0.89
N ASN A 151 21.90 5.20 1.39
CA ASN A 151 21.87 5.52 2.81
C ASN A 151 20.74 6.50 3.07
N LEU A 152 19.84 6.12 3.97
CA LEU A 152 18.66 6.89 4.34
C LEU A 152 18.63 7.11 5.84
N THR A 153 18.05 8.22 6.25
CA THR A 153 17.78 8.54 7.64
C THR A 153 16.28 8.63 7.87
N ARG A 154 15.79 8.04 8.96
CA ARG A 154 14.38 8.10 9.37
C ARG A 154 13.97 9.56 9.59
N GLY A 155 12.84 9.97 9.03
CA GLY A 155 12.35 11.36 9.06
C GLY A 155 13.20 12.35 8.24
N GLY A 156 14.21 11.87 7.53
CA GLY A 156 15.03 12.69 6.63
C GLY A 156 14.26 13.06 5.35
N SER A 157 14.62 14.20 4.76
CA SER A 157 14.12 14.60 3.44
C SER A 157 14.88 13.83 2.35
N GLY A 158 14.18 13.16 1.44
CA GLY A 158 14.81 12.56 0.26
C GLY A 158 15.23 13.63 -0.72
N ARG A 159 16.49 13.59 -1.17
CA ARG A 159 17.04 14.53 -2.15
C ARG A 159 17.05 13.86 -3.53
N LEU A 160 16.03 14.16 -4.33
CA LEU A 160 15.83 13.57 -5.65
C LEU A 160 16.07 14.58 -6.77
N TRP A 161 16.71 14.13 -7.84
CA TRP A 161 16.86 14.86 -9.09
C TRP A 161 16.31 14.02 -10.23
N LYS A 162 15.26 14.51 -10.87
CA LYS A 162 14.71 13.80 -12.02
C LYS A 162 15.68 13.84 -13.19
N CYS A 163 15.93 12.68 -13.80
CA CYS A 163 16.66 12.57 -15.06
C CYS A 163 16.06 13.50 -16.12
N ARG A 164 16.92 14.11 -16.94
CA ARG A 164 16.53 14.91 -18.12
C ARG A 164 16.52 14.08 -19.39
#